data_AF-A0A117RXJ8-F1
#
_entry.id   AF-A0A117RXJ8-F1
#
_cell.length_a   1.000
_cell.length_b   1.000
_cell.length_c   1.000
_cell.angle_alpha   90.00
_cell.angle_beta   90.00
_cell.angle_gamma   90.00
#
_symmetry.space_group_name_H-M   'P 1'
#
loop_
_entity.id
_entity.type
_entity.pdbx_description
1 polymer ?
#
loop_
_entity_poly.entity_id
_entity_poly.type
_entity_poly.pdbx_seq_one_letter_code
_entity_poly.pdbx_strand_id
1 'polypeptide(L)'
;MTITDHARLIHALHGLLAACQDLAARHQAALDQYRDLDGYVREDAYADYEDARIVTAIEASDHLDTVVAQLTRLVGPLPPRTFTLTFAGRERHDGERPTSFALRAADLHEARRVIEQIPGFQQWCQDNAPDDAPGPAGPDVVFLSDQSHPGLRAPGEYVDLRPEQASSAPAATGHSSPAGLRPPPITSLPGPRSRPR
;
A
#
# COMPACT_ATOMS: atom_id res chain seq x y z
N MET A 1 1.25 12.35 -12.74
CA MET A 1 2.24 11.41 -13.31
C MET A 1 2.40 11.80 -14.76
N THR A 2 3.59 12.25 -15.16
CA THR A 2 3.83 12.73 -16.52
C THR A 2 4.05 11.55 -17.48
N ILE A 3 3.92 11.78 -18.79
CA ILE A 3 4.22 10.77 -19.84
C ILE A 3 5.65 10.21 -19.65
N THR A 4 6.58 11.05 -19.20
CA THR A 4 7.97 10.68 -18.90
C THR A 4 8.08 9.76 -17.67
N ASP A 5 7.24 9.96 -16.65
CA ASP A 5 7.20 9.08 -15.46
C ASP A 5 6.65 7.70 -15.82
N HIS A 6 5.68 7.66 -16.73
CA HIS A 6 5.09 6.41 -17.20
C HIS A 6 6.07 5.58 -18.03
N ALA A 7 6.79 6.19 -18.97
CA ALA A 7 7.82 5.52 -19.75
C ALA A 7 8.96 4.96 -18.88
N ARG A 8 9.37 5.70 -17.83
CA ARG A 8 10.37 5.24 -16.86
C ARG A 8 9.88 4.06 -16.03
N LEU A 9 8.62 4.09 -15.58
CA LEU A 9 8.02 2.97 -14.86
C LEU A 9 7.97 1.71 -15.72
N ILE A 10 7.48 1.81 -16.96
CA ILE A 10 7.40 0.67 -17.89
C ILE A 10 8.81 0.09 -18.14
N HIS A 11 9.80 0.94 -18.39
CA HIS A 11 11.17 0.48 -18.59
C HIS A 11 11.72 -0.26 -17.37
N ALA A 12 11.47 0.24 -16.16
CA ALA A 12 11.88 -0.43 -14.93
C ALA A 12 11.18 -1.78 -14.73
N LEU A 13 9.88 -1.87 -15.04
CA LEU A 13 9.11 -3.12 -14.96
C LEU A 13 9.60 -4.15 -15.99
N HIS A 14 9.90 -3.74 -17.22
CA HIS A 14 10.51 -4.63 -18.22
C HIS A 14 11.88 -5.13 -17.79
N GLY A 15 12.71 -4.29 -17.18
CA GLY A 15 14.01 -4.71 -16.63
C GLY A 15 13.86 -5.76 -15.52
N LEU A 16 12.87 -5.58 -14.64
CA LEU A 16 12.57 -6.55 -13.58
C LEU A 16 12.08 -7.89 -14.16
N LEU A 17 11.19 -7.85 -15.15
CA LEU A 17 10.70 -9.05 -15.82
C LEU A 17 11.84 -9.81 -16.52
N ALA A 18 12.73 -9.08 -17.22
CA ALA A 18 13.89 -9.67 -17.88
C ALA A 18 14.82 -10.37 -16.87
N ALA A 19 15.07 -9.75 -15.72
CA ALA A 19 15.88 -10.37 -14.66
C ALA A 19 15.26 -11.68 -14.13
N CYS A 20 13.94 -11.72 -13.93
CA CYS A 20 13.24 -12.94 -13.55
C CYS A 20 13.33 -14.03 -14.63
N GLN A 21 13.19 -13.65 -15.90
CA GLN A 21 13.30 -14.59 -17.04
C GLN A 21 14.71 -15.16 -17.17
N ASP A 22 15.74 -14.33 -17.01
CA ASP A 22 17.14 -14.76 -17.03
C ASP A 22 17.45 -15.73 -15.89
N LEU A 23 16.95 -15.44 -14.68
CA LEU A 23 17.07 -16.35 -13.53
C LEU A 23 16.40 -17.70 -13.82
N ALA A 24 15.15 -17.67 -14.29
CA ALA A 24 14.40 -18.88 -14.61
C ALA A 24 15.11 -19.70 -15.70
N ALA A 25 15.64 -19.06 -16.74
CA ALA A 25 16.39 -19.72 -17.80
C ALA A 25 17.68 -20.38 -17.27
N ARG A 26 18.42 -19.70 -16.39
CA ARG A 26 19.63 -20.27 -15.75
C ARG A 26 19.29 -21.48 -14.87
N HIS A 27 18.23 -21.39 -14.07
CA HIS A 27 17.79 -22.50 -13.21
C HIS A 27 17.34 -23.69 -14.04
N GLN A 28 16.56 -23.43 -15.10
CA GLN A 28 16.13 -24.47 -16.03
C GLN A 28 17.33 -25.16 -16.70
N ALA A 29 18.30 -24.38 -17.20
CA ALA A 29 19.51 -24.92 -17.80
C ALA A 29 20.41 -25.70 -16.80
N ALA A 30 20.38 -25.33 -15.52
CA ALA A 30 21.08 -26.08 -14.47
C ALA A 30 20.41 -27.45 -14.24
N LEU A 31 19.07 -27.49 -14.19
CA LEU A 31 18.30 -28.71 -13.96
C LEU A 31 18.28 -29.65 -15.18
N ASP A 32 18.29 -29.09 -16.40
CA ASP A 32 18.25 -29.88 -17.64
C ASP A 32 19.50 -30.74 -17.85
N GLN A 33 20.62 -30.42 -17.18
CA GLN A 33 21.83 -31.26 -17.20
C GLN A 33 21.60 -32.66 -16.61
N TYR A 34 20.60 -32.80 -15.74
CA TYR A 34 20.28 -34.05 -15.08
C TYR A 34 19.13 -34.81 -15.77
N ARG A 35 18.54 -34.24 -16.82
CA ARG A 35 17.42 -34.85 -17.55
C ARG A 35 17.90 -35.62 -18.78
N ASP A 36 17.13 -36.62 -19.17
CA ASP A 36 17.30 -37.33 -20.43
C ASP A 36 16.56 -36.64 -21.59
N LEU A 37 16.62 -37.25 -22.78
CA LEU A 37 15.98 -36.72 -24.00
C LEU A 37 14.44 -36.68 -23.91
N ASP A 38 13.87 -37.48 -23.01
CA ASP A 38 12.44 -37.54 -22.75
C ASP A 38 12.02 -36.58 -21.62
N GLY A 39 12.98 -35.87 -21.01
CA GLY A 39 12.77 -34.89 -19.95
C GLY A 39 12.68 -35.49 -18.54
N TYR A 40 12.92 -36.79 -18.38
CA TYR A 40 12.96 -37.43 -17.08
C TYR A 40 14.33 -37.23 -16.42
N VAL A 41 14.35 -37.09 -15.09
CA VAL A 41 15.61 -37.06 -14.33
C VAL A 41 16.26 -38.44 -14.42
N ARG A 42 17.53 -38.47 -14.83
CA ARG A 42 18.29 -39.71 -14.93
C ARG A 42 18.46 -40.32 -13.53
N GLU A 43 18.22 -41.63 -13.41
CA GLU A 43 18.21 -42.32 -12.12
C GLU A 43 19.55 -42.21 -11.38
N ASP A 44 20.66 -42.25 -12.11
CA ASP A 44 22.03 -42.10 -11.58
C ASP A 44 22.37 -40.68 -11.11
N ALA A 45 21.56 -39.69 -11.50
CA ALA A 45 21.80 -38.27 -11.25
C ALA A 45 20.76 -37.63 -10.33
N TYR A 46 19.84 -38.42 -9.77
CA TYR A 46 18.71 -37.92 -8.98
C TYR A 46 19.14 -37.15 -7.72
N ALA A 47 20.16 -37.64 -7.01
CA ALA A 47 20.67 -36.96 -5.81
C ALA A 47 21.23 -35.57 -6.15
N ASP A 48 22.07 -35.48 -7.19
CA ASP A 48 22.65 -34.22 -7.66
C ASP A 48 21.58 -33.27 -8.22
N TYR A 49 20.55 -33.81 -8.88
CA TYR A 49 19.39 -33.03 -9.33
C TYR A 49 18.64 -32.39 -8.16
N GLU A 50 18.39 -33.14 -7.08
CA GLU A 50 17.70 -32.60 -5.90
C GLU A 50 18.53 -31.51 -5.22
N ASP A 51 19.85 -31.68 -5.11
CA ASP A 51 20.75 -30.65 -4.58
C ASP A 51 20.72 -29.39 -5.45
N ALA A 52 20.81 -29.53 -6.77
CA ALA A 52 20.68 -28.41 -7.71
C ALA A 52 19.30 -27.73 -7.62
N ARG A 53 18.23 -28.51 -7.45
CA ARG A 53 16.87 -27.98 -7.26
C ARG A 53 16.75 -27.19 -5.96
N ILE A 54 17.38 -27.63 -4.88
CA ILE A 54 17.40 -26.90 -3.61
C ILE A 54 18.17 -25.59 -3.75
N VAL A 55 19.36 -25.62 -4.36
CA VAL A 55 20.19 -24.42 -4.56
C VAL A 55 19.46 -23.39 -5.42
N THR A 56 18.87 -23.81 -6.55
CA THR A 56 18.09 -22.91 -7.42
C THR A 56 16.85 -22.36 -6.72
N ALA A 57 16.16 -23.16 -5.90
CA ALA A 57 15.02 -22.70 -5.12
C ALA A 57 15.41 -21.64 -4.07
N ILE A 58 16.56 -21.79 -3.41
CA ILE A 58 17.09 -20.78 -2.47
C ILE A 58 17.40 -19.48 -3.21
N GLU A 59 18.12 -19.54 -4.33
CA GLU A 59 18.42 -18.36 -5.15
C GLU A 59 17.13 -17.67 -5.64
N ALA A 60 16.11 -18.44 -6.03
CA ALA A 60 14.81 -17.91 -6.43
C ALA A 60 14.08 -17.20 -5.28
N SER A 61 14.17 -17.74 -4.07
CA SER A 61 13.62 -17.11 -2.87
C SER A 61 14.31 -15.79 -2.55
N ASP A 62 15.64 -15.76 -2.55
CA ASP A 62 16.41 -14.54 -2.29
C ASP A 62 16.16 -13.47 -3.39
N HIS A 63 16.01 -13.92 -4.64
CA HIS A 63 15.66 -13.03 -5.73
C HIS A 63 14.24 -12.46 -5.58
N LEU A 64 13.29 -13.25 -5.08
CA LEU A 64 11.92 -12.79 -4.83
C LEU A 64 11.90 -11.62 -3.84
N ASP A 65 12.70 -11.67 -2.77
CA ASP A 65 12.82 -10.55 -1.83
C ASP A 65 13.32 -9.27 -2.52
N THR A 66 14.29 -9.41 -3.43
CA THR A 66 14.80 -8.31 -4.24
C THR A 66 13.72 -7.75 -5.17
N VAL A 67 12.95 -8.62 -5.83
CA VAL A 67 11.84 -8.25 -6.71
C VAL A 67 10.77 -7.48 -5.94
N VAL A 68 10.37 -7.97 -4.77
CA VAL A 68 9.39 -7.32 -3.88
C VAL A 68 9.88 -5.95 -3.44
N ALA A 69 11.15 -5.82 -3.04
CA ALA A 69 11.73 -4.53 -2.67
C ALA A 69 11.74 -3.53 -3.83
N GLN A 70 12.09 -3.97 -5.05
CA GLN A 70 12.10 -3.12 -6.23
C GLN A 70 10.68 -2.69 -6.65
N LEU A 71 9.72 -3.61 -6.65
CA LEU A 71 8.31 -3.28 -6.90
C LEU A 71 7.79 -2.30 -5.86
N THR A 72 8.10 -2.50 -4.58
CA THR A 72 7.73 -1.56 -3.51
C THR A 72 8.36 -0.18 -3.74
N ARG A 73 9.58 -0.09 -4.27
CA ARG A 73 10.17 1.22 -4.61
C ARG A 73 9.50 1.88 -5.83
N LEU A 74 9.09 1.09 -6.82
CA LEU A 74 8.54 1.58 -8.09
C LEU A 74 7.07 1.95 -8.00
N VAL A 75 6.28 1.15 -7.27
CA VAL A 75 4.82 1.23 -7.20
C VAL A 75 4.28 1.16 -5.77
N GLY A 76 5.15 1.20 -4.76
CA GLY A 76 4.74 1.15 -3.37
C GLY A 76 3.82 2.30 -2.98
N PRO A 77 3.15 2.18 -1.82
CA PRO A 77 2.10 3.08 -1.41
C PRO A 77 2.63 4.52 -1.40
N LEU A 78 2.02 5.37 -2.22
CA LEU A 78 2.29 6.79 -2.17
C LEU A 78 1.91 7.30 -0.77
N PRO A 79 2.67 8.23 -0.18
CA PRO A 79 2.30 8.83 1.09
C PRO A 79 0.87 9.39 0.97
N PRO A 80 -0.01 9.14 1.96
CA PRO A 80 -1.38 9.61 1.91
C PRO A 80 -1.41 11.12 1.70
N ARG A 81 -2.06 11.56 0.63
CA ARG A 81 -2.30 12.96 0.32
C ARG A 81 -3.80 13.23 0.42
N THR A 82 -4.14 14.51 0.44
CA THR A 82 -5.56 14.89 0.51
C THR A 82 -6.21 14.71 -0.86
N PHE A 83 -7.43 14.19 -0.85
CA PHE A 83 -8.31 14.03 -1.98
C PHE A 83 -9.67 14.63 -1.65
N THR A 84 -10.32 15.19 -2.66
CA THR A 84 -11.71 15.61 -2.61
C THR A 84 -12.52 14.68 -3.51
N LEU A 85 -13.47 13.94 -2.93
CA LEU A 85 -14.39 13.08 -3.66
C LEU A 85 -15.78 13.72 -3.69
N THR A 86 -16.41 13.71 -4.86
CA THR A 86 -17.71 14.34 -5.08
C THR A 86 -18.78 13.28 -5.34
N PHE A 87 -19.92 13.44 -4.68
CA PHE A 87 -21.07 12.56 -4.79
C PHE A 87 -22.34 13.38 -5.02
N ALA A 88 -23.24 12.87 -5.84
CA ALA A 88 -24.58 13.40 -5.97
C ALA A 88 -25.57 12.52 -5.21
N GLY A 89 -26.18 13.08 -4.16
CA GLY A 89 -27.27 12.47 -3.43
C GLY A 89 -28.64 12.70 -4.08
N ARG A 90 -29.70 12.76 -3.25
CA ARG A 90 -31.07 13.14 -3.67
C ARG A 90 -31.14 14.59 -4.15
N GLU A 91 -30.22 15.43 -3.69
CA GLU A 91 -30.03 16.83 -4.11
C GLU A 91 -30.05 17.06 -5.64
N ARG A 92 -29.65 16.05 -6.43
CA ARG A 92 -29.68 16.12 -7.90
C ARG A 92 -31.10 16.23 -8.48
N HIS A 93 -32.12 15.75 -7.77
CA HIS A 93 -33.53 15.83 -8.17
C HIS A 93 -34.09 17.23 -7.93
N ASP A 94 -33.51 17.97 -6.98
CA ASP A 94 -33.92 19.32 -6.61
C ASP A 94 -33.06 20.42 -7.27
N GLY A 95 -32.07 20.02 -8.10
CA GLY A 95 -31.15 20.94 -8.77
C GLY A 95 -30.05 21.52 -7.88
N GLU A 96 -29.89 20.98 -6.68
CA GLU A 96 -28.86 21.35 -5.71
C GLU A 96 -27.49 20.81 -6.11
N ARG A 97 -26.42 21.45 -5.61
CA ARG A 97 -25.04 21.10 -5.98
C ARG A 97 -24.61 19.78 -5.35
N PRO A 98 -23.82 18.94 -6.05
CA PRO A 98 -23.25 17.72 -5.47
C PRO A 98 -22.39 17.99 -4.24
N THR A 99 -22.48 17.09 -3.26
CA THR A 99 -21.70 17.15 -2.03
C THR A 99 -20.27 16.64 -2.23
N SER A 100 -19.27 17.39 -1.75
CA SER A 100 -17.85 17.00 -1.81
C SER A 100 -17.32 16.66 -0.42
N PHE A 101 -16.45 15.64 -0.32
CA PHE A 101 -15.83 15.20 0.92
C PHE A 101 -14.31 15.18 0.79
N ALA A 102 -13.62 15.77 1.76
CA ALA A 102 -12.16 15.74 1.82
C ALA A 102 -11.66 14.62 2.74
N LEU A 103 -10.72 13.83 2.25
CA LEU A 103 -10.12 12.71 2.98
C LEU A 103 -8.65 12.49 2.58
N ARG A 104 -7.92 11.64 3.32
CA ARG A 104 -6.56 11.21 3.00
C ARG A 104 -6.56 9.82 2.36
N ALA A 105 -5.80 9.65 1.29
CA ALA A 105 -5.54 8.39 0.59
C ALA A 105 -4.26 8.52 -0.27
N ALA A 106 -3.71 7.42 -0.78
CA ALA A 106 -2.59 7.42 -1.73
C ALA A 106 -3.04 7.80 -3.15
N ASP A 107 -4.23 7.32 -3.55
CA ASP A 107 -4.85 7.60 -4.84
C ASP A 107 -6.39 7.69 -4.77
N LEU A 108 -7.04 8.01 -5.90
CA LEU A 108 -8.51 8.14 -5.98
C LEU A 108 -9.25 6.82 -5.75
N HIS A 109 -8.65 5.69 -6.16
CA HIS A 109 -9.27 4.37 -6.00
C HIS A 109 -9.24 3.95 -4.53
N GLU A 110 -8.13 4.16 -3.84
CA GLU A 110 -8.04 4.00 -2.40
C GLU A 110 -8.98 4.98 -1.68
N ALA A 111 -9.04 6.25 -2.08
CA ALA A 111 -9.98 7.22 -1.51
C ALA A 111 -11.42 6.71 -1.60
N ARG A 112 -11.82 6.12 -2.74
CA ARG A 112 -13.16 5.54 -2.92
C ARG A 112 -13.45 4.40 -1.94
N ARG A 113 -12.47 3.52 -1.68
CA ARG A 113 -12.63 2.45 -0.69
C ARG A 113 -12.67 2.97 0.74
N VAL A 114 -11.81 3.95 1.06
CA VAL A 114 -11.69 4.48 2.42
C VAL A 114 -12.94 5.26 2.81
N ILE A 115 -13.50 6.07 1.92
CA ILE A 115 -14.68 6.89 2.25
C ILE A 115 -15.90 6.03 2.63
N GLU A 116 -16.05 4.85 2.02
CA GLU A 116 -17.14 3.91 2.32
C GLU A 116 -17.10 3.36 3.76
N GLN A 117 -15.95 3.47 4.44
CA GLN A 117 -15.75 3.03 5.82
C GLN A 117 -15.88 4.18 6.83
N ILE A 118 -16.07 5.43 6.37
CA ILE A 118 -16.14 6.60 7.26
C ILE A 118 -17.58 6.79 7.75
N PRO A 119 -17.83 6.85 9.08
CA PRO A 119 -19.17 7.04 9.63
C PRO A 119 -19.89 8.28 9.11
N GLY A 120 -19.23 9.44 9.03
CA GLY A 120 -19.85 10.66 8.50
C GLY A 120 -20.34 10.53 7.05
N PHE A 121 -19.63 9.78 6.20
CA PHE A 121 -20.08 9.50 4.84
C PHE A 121 -21.24 8.50 4.80
N GLN A 122 -21.20 7.47 5.64
CA GLN A 122 -22.28 6.49 5.76
C GLN A 122 -23.58 7.14 6.23
N GLN A 123 -23.49 8.07 7.19
CA GLN A 123 -24.63 8.86 7.66
C GLN A 123 -25.21 9.70 6.52
N TRP A 124 -24.37 10.44 5.78
CA TRP A 124 -24.84 11.22 4.63
C TRP A 124 -25.50 10.34 3.55
N CYS A 125 -24.99 9.13 3.31
CA CYS A 125 -25.62 8.18 2.39
C CYS A 125 -27.01 7.75 2.89
N GLN A 126 -27.19 7.53 4.19
CA GLN A 126 -28.49 7.16 4.79
C GLN A 126 -29.49 8.32 4.70
N ASP A 127 -29.04 9.55 4.95
CA ASP A 127 -29.88 10.75 4.82
C ASP A 127 -30.32 10.97 3.35
N ASN A 128 -29.58 10.40 2.39
CA ASN A 128 -29.88 10.40 0.96
C ASN A 128 -30.55 9.10 0.46
N ALA A 129 -30.98 8.22 1.36
CA ALA A 129 -31.81 7.08 0.98
C ALA A 129 -33.25 7.55 0.63
N PRO A 130 -33.93 6.93 -0.34
CA PRO A 130 -35.33 7.23 -0.65
C PRO A 130 -36.27 6.83 0.51
N ASP A 131 -37.22 7.71 0.86
CA ASP A 131 -38.11 7.55 2.05
C ASP A 131 -39.02 6.31 2.01
N ASP A 132 -39.37 5.84 0.80
CA ASP A 132 -40.40 4.81 0.57
C ASP A 132 -39.87 3.49 -0.03
N ALA A 133 -38.56 3.20 0.06
CA ALA A 133 -38.04 1.98 -0.53
C ALA A 133 -38.43 0.70 0.27
N PRO A 134 -39.14 -0.27 -0.34
CA PRO A 134 -39.42 -1.55 0.30
C PRO A 134 -38.16 -2.44 0.23
N GLY A 135 -37.44 -2.57 1.35
CA GLY A 135 -36.25 -3.42 1.49
C GLY A 135 -34.94 -2.62 1.52
N PRO A 136 -33.77 -3.30 1.49
CA PRO A 136 -32.47 -2.63 1.48
C PRO A 136 -32.17 -2.11 0.07
N ALA A 137 -33.01 -1.23 -0.47
CA ALA A 137 -32.64 -0.47 -1.64
C ALA A 137 -31.46 0.42 -1.22
N GLY A 138 -30.33 0.26 -1.91
CA GLY A 138 -29.12 1.03 -1.62
C GLY A 138 -29.38 2.53 -1.69
N PRO A 139 -28.58 3.35 -1.00
CA PRO A 139 -28.70 4.79 -1.04
C PRO A 139 -28.62 5.30 -2.49
N ASP A 140 -29.44 6.30 -2.83
CA ASP A 140 -29.51 6.86 -4.18
C ASP A 140 -28.35 7.85 -4.41
N VAL A 141 -27.12 7.35 -4.33
CA VAL A 141 -25.88 8.11 -4.32
C VAL A 141 -25.04 7.76 -5.54
N VAL A 142 -24.68 8.77 -6.33
CA VAL A 142 -23.83 8.61 -7.53
C VAL A 142 -22.46 9.21 -7.29
N PHE A 143 -21.41 8.45 -7.51
CA PHE A 143 -20.03 8.95 -7.48
C PHE A 143 -19.69 9.73 -8.76
N LEU A 144 -19.24 10.97 -8.61
CA LEU A 144 -18.87 11.86 -9.73
C LEU A 144 -17.35 11.90 -9.86
N SER A 145 -16.83 10.95 -10.64
CA SER A 145 -15.37 10.78 -10.82
C SER A 145 -14.70 11.96 -11.51
N ASP A 146 -15.40 12.64 -12.42
CA ASP A 146 -14.95 13.81 -13.17
C ASP A 146 -14.82 15.08 -12.30
N GLN A 147 -15.59 15.15 -11.22
CA GLN A 147 -15.55 16.25 -10.26
C GLN A 147 -14.65 15.97 -9.04
N SER A 148 -14.14 14.74 -8.94
CA SER A 148 -13.25 14.28 -7.88
C SER A 148 -11.79 14.46 -8.26
N HIS A 149 -10.95 14.93 -7.33
CA HIS A 149 -9.57 15.27 -7.66
C HIS A 149 -8.61 15.19 -6.46
N PRO A 150 -7.29 15.06 -6.70
CA PRO A 150 -6.30 15.30 -5.67
C PRO A 150 -6.35 16.75 -5.17
N GLY A 151 -6.07 16.96 -3.88
CA GLY A 151 -6.09 18.27 -3.24
C GLY A 151 -7.44 18.64 -2.61
N LEU A 152 -7.53 19.90 -2.17
CA LEU A 152 -8.72 20.48 -1.56
C LEU A 152 -9.37 21.46 -2.54
N ARG A 153 -10.70 21.56 -2.47
CA ARG A 153 -11.43 22.71 -3.01
C ARG A 153 -11.31 23.92 -2.07
N ALA A 154 -11.90 25.06 -2.47
CA ALA A 154 -11.98 26.21 -1.61
C ALA A 154 -12.68 25.84 -0.28
N PRO A 155 -12.21 26.35 0.87
CA PRO A 155 -12.87 26.10 2.16
C PRO A 155 -14.36 26.46 2.10
N GLY A 156 -15.22 25.56 2.62
CA GLY A 156 -16.68 25.72 2.58
C GLY A 156 -17.38 25.02 1.41
N GLU A 157 -16.63 24.48 0.45
CA GLU A 157 -17.18 23.69 -0.67
C GLU A 157 -17.12 22.18 -0.45
N TYR A 158 -16.66 21.73 0.72
CA TYR A 158 -16.51 20.31 1.06
C TYR A 158 -16.71 20.05 2.55
N VAL A 159 -17.10 18.82 2.87
CA VAL A 159 -17.15 18.26 4.22
C VAL A 159 -15.80 17.60 4.54
N ASP A 160 -15.15 17.99 5.63
CA ASP A 160 -13.83 17.46 6.00
C ASP A 160 -13.96 16.20 6.86
N LEU A 161 -13.70 15.04 6.25
CA LEU A 161 -13.74 13.73 6.92
C LEU A 161 -12.37 13.29 7.44
N ARG A 162 -11.30 14.05 7.21
CA ARG A 162 -9.94 13.70 7.66
C ARG A 162 -9.82 13.51 9.17
N PRO A 163 -10.51 14.27 10.04
CA PRO A 163 -10.48 14.02 11.48
C PRO A 163 -11.06 12.66 11.85
N GLU A 164 -12.16 12.25 11.23
CA GLU A 164 -12.81 10.96 11.48
C GLU A 164 -11.94 9.78 11.02
N GLN A 165 -11.24 9.93 9.89
CA GLN A 165 -10.28 8.92 9.42
C GLN A 165 -9.15 8.67 10.42
N ALA A 166 -8.65 9.72 11.08
CA ALA A 166 -7.58 9.59 12.07
C ALA A 166 -8.05 8.82 13.33
N SER A 167 -9.35 8.88 13.64
CA SER A 167 -9.96 8.16 14.75
C SER A 167 -10.38 6.73 14.40
N SER A 168 -10.71 6.45 13.13
CA SER A 168 -11.07 5.11 12.64
C SER A 168 -9.88 4.25 12.22
N ALA A 169 -8.66 4.79 12.16
CA ALA A 169 -7.48 3.96 11.97
C ALA A 169 -7.38 2.98 13.15
N PRO A 170 -7.21 1.66 12.91
CA PRO A 170 -6.95 0.73 13.99
C PRO A 170 -5.74 1.29 14.73
N ALA A 171 -5.89 1.52 16.05
CA ALA A 171 -4.79 1.91 16.90
C ALA A 171 -3.63 0.99 16.51
N ALA A 172 -2.61 1.56 15.86
CA ALA A 172 -1.39 0.85 15.57
C ALA A 172 -1.04 0.19 16.89
N THR A 173 -1.12 -1.13 16.94
CA THR A 173 -0.82 -1.90 18.14
C THR A 173 0.52 -1.39 18.57
N GLY A 174 0.49 -0.56 19.62
CA GLY A 174 1.67 0.01 20.19
C GLY A 174 2.52 -1.19 20.45
N HIS A 175 3.64 -1.27 19.73
CA HIS A 175 4.76 -2.01 20.27
C HIS A 175 4.89 -1.44 21.66
N SER A 176 4.56 -2.27 22.65
CA SER A 176 4.79 -1.99 24.05
C SER A 176 6.22 -1.49 24.14
N SER A 177 6.37 -0.18 24.20
CA SER A 177 7.58 0.44 24.67
C SER A 177 7.74 -0.12 26.07
N PRO A 178 8.78 -0.91 26.39
CA PRO A 178 9.02 -1.26 27.77
C PRO A 178 9.38 0.02 28.50
N ALA A 179 8.37 0.65 29.09
CA ALA A 179 8.53 1.59 30.18
C ALA A 179 9.19 0.82 31.33
N GLY A 180 10.53 0.82 31.37
CA GLY A 180 11.22 -0.03 32.32
C GLY A 180 12.73 0.04 32.38
N LEU A 181 13.41 1.07 31.84
CA LEU A 181 14.80 1.34 32.21
C LEU A 181 15.00 2.84 32.41
N ARG A 182 14.62 3.29 33.61
CA ARG A 182 15.08 4.55 34.18
C ARG A 182 16.61 4.44 34.33
N PRO A 183 17.43 5.27 33.66
CA PRO A 183 18.86 5.29 33.94
C PRO A 183 19.07 5.75 35.39
N PRO A 184 19.95 5.10 36.17
CA PRO A 184 20.27 5.58 37.51
C PRO A 184 20.89 6.98 37.42
N PRO A 185 20.65 7.86 38.41
CA PRO A 185 21.32 9.15 38.46
C PRO A 185 22.84 8.91 38.55
N ILE A 186 23.57 9.48 37.60
CA ILE A 186 25.03 9.54 37.65
C ILE A 186 25.38 10.46 38.82
N THR A 187 25.74 9.86 39.95
CA THR A 187 26.38 10.55 41.06
C THR A 187 27.76 11.00 40.56
N SER A 188 27.87 12.30 40.28
CA SER A 188 29.14 12.97 39.97
C SER A 188 30.16 12.69 41.08
N LEU A 189 31.20 11.92 40.77
CA LEU A 189 32.36 11.75 41.65
C LEU A 189 33.33 12.93 41.48
N PRO A 190 34.03 13.36 42.56
CA PRO A 190 34.79 14.60 42.59
C PRO A 190 36.07 14.53 41.75
N GLY A 191 36.42 15.65 41.12
CA GLY A 191 37.55 15.79 40.23
C GLY A 191 38.93 15.51 40.85
N PRO A 192 39.94 15.21 40.02
CA PRO A 192 41.29 14.88 40.48
C PRO A 192 41.98 16.11 41.07
N ARG A 193 42.50 15.94 42.29
CA ARG A 193 43.39 16.88 42.98
C ARG A 193 44.70 17.02 42.21
N SER A 194 45.03 18.25 41.83
CA SER A 194 46.35 18.70 41.39
C SER A 194 47.40 18.34 42.45
N ARG A 195 48.50 17.69 42.04
CA ARG A 195 49.73 17.60 42.84
C ARG A 195 50.63 18.79 42.50
N PRO A 196 51.16 19.53 43.49
CA PRO A 196 52.25 20.46 43.26
C PRO A 196 53.58 19.71 43.09
N ARG A 197 54.52 20.39 42.42
CA ARG A 197 55.92 20.01 42.22
C ARG A 197 56.67 19.79 43.52
#